data_AF-A0A1B6LMN2-F1
#
_entry.id   AF-A0A1B6LMN2-F1
#
_cell.length_a   1.000
_cell.length_b   1.000
_cell.length_c   1.000
_cell.angle_alpha   90.00
_cell.angle_beta   90.00
_cell.angle_gamma   90.00
#
_symmetry.space_group_name_H-M   'P 1'
#
loop_
_entity.id
_entity.type
_entity.pdbx_description
1 polymer ?
#
loop_
_entity_poly.entity_id
_entity_poly.type
_entity_poly.pdbx_seq_one_letter_code
_entity_poly.pdbx_strand_id
1 'polypeptide(L)'
;MAFRFNSKGGRLQIVPWYNKKEWEETYQQVYSDNPELQEKAYTQMCIWKTRFPDLPLGVECTMSVLHVRLCDKQAEGDGATPYQHRDLQLLYSTAVMRFLNQL
;
A
#
# COMPACT_ATOMS: atom_id res chain seq x y z
N MET A 1 17.22 -7.05 -0.17
CA MET A 1 17.74 -7.44 1.15
C MET A 1 16.59 -7.31 2.14
N ALA A 2 16.16 -8.40 2.75
CA ALA A 2 15.00 -8.44 3.65
C ALA A 2 15.46 -8.49 5.11
N PHE A 3 14.69 -7.90 6.02
CA PHE A 3 15.10 -7.68 7.41
C PHE A 3 14.50 -8.74 8.34
N ARG A 4 15.25 -9.10 9.38
CA ARG A 4 14.82 -10.11 10.36
C ARG A 4 14.10 -9.42 11.51
N PHE A 5 12.83 -9.77 11.70
CA PHE A 5 12.04 -9.38 12.86
C PHE A 5 11.94 -10.54 13.84
N ASN A 6 12.26 -10.30 15.11
CA ASN A 6 12.20 -11.33 16.14
C ASN A 6 10.79 -11.34 16.77
N SER A 7 10.00 -12.37 16.46
CA SER A 7 8.71 -12.59 17.12
C SER A 7 8.93 -13.22 18.50
N LYS A 8 8.10 -12.88 19.48
CA LYS A 8 8.20 -13.32 20.89
C LYS A 8 8.19 -14.86 21.11
N GLY A 9 8.03 -15.66 20.05
CA GLY A 9 8.05 -17.13 20.07
C GLY A 9 9.28 -17.79 19.44
N GLY A 10 10.40 -17.09 19.22
CA GLY A 10 11.66 -17.68 18.74
C GLY A 10 11.72 -17.98 17.25
N ARG A 11 10.67 -17.65 16.48
CA ARG A 11 10.69 -17.71 15.01
C ARG A 11 11.09 -16.34 14.44
N LEU A 12 12.21 -16.32 13.72
CA LEU A 12 12.61 -15.16 12.93
C LEU A 12 11.65 -15.01 11.75
N GLN A 13 10.92 -13.90 11.71
CA GLN A 13 10.09 -13.55 10.57
C GLN A 13 10.86 -12.59 9.66
N ILE A 14 10.90 -12.90 8.37
CA ILE A 14 11.48 -12.01 7.38
C ILE A 14 10.41 -11.00 7.00
N VAL A 15 10.75 -9.72 7.14
CA VAL A 15 9.86 -8.59 6.86
C VAL A 15 10.54 -7.61 5.91
N PRO A 16 9.75 -6.86 5.12
CA PRO A 16 10.31 -5.91 4.15
C PRO A 16 10.75 -4.58 4.78
N TRP A 17 10.24 -4.24 5.97
CA TRP A 17 10.59 -3.03 6.70
C TRP A 17 11.85 -3.21 7.55
N TYR A 18 12.63 -2.14 7.69
CA TYR A 18 13.89 -2.12 8.42
C TYR A 18 13.68 -2.31 9.93
N ASN A 19 12.70 -1.61 10.50
CA ASN A 19 12.39 -1.67 11.92
C ASN A 19 10.89 -1.45 12.18
N LYS A 20 10.44 -1.67 13.42
CA LYS A 20 9.04 -1.50 13.81
C LYS A 20 8.53 -0.07 13.61
N LYS A 21 9.40 0.93 13.84
CA LYS A 21 9.06 2.34 13.70
C LYS A 21 8.71 2.71 12.25
N GLU A 22 9.47 2.21 11.27
CA GLU A 22 9.18 2.41 9.83
C GLU A 22 7.81 1.83 9.47
N TRP A 23 7.46 0.66 10.02
CA TRP A 23 6.14 0.06 9.81
C TRP A 23 5.03 0.90 10.47
N GLU A 24 5.20 1.33 11.72
CA GLU A 24 4.21 2.14 12.45
C GLU A 24 3.97 3.50 11.76
N GLU A 25 5.05 4.17 11.33
CA GLU A 25 4.97 5.44 10.61
C GLU A 25 4.25 5.27 9.27
N THR A 26 4.58 4.23 8.50
CA THR A 26 3.91 3.96 7.22
C THR A 26 2.43 3.66 7.46
N TYR A 27 2.10 2.85 8.47
CA TYR A 27 0.71 2.56 8.85
C TYR A 27 -0.07 3.83 9.17
N GLN A 28 0.48 4.73 9.99
CA GLN A 28 -0.18 6.00 10.32
C GLN A 28 -0.37 6.89 9.09
N GLN A 29 0.60 6.92 8.18
CA GLN A 29 0.52 7.71 6.96
C GLN A 29 -0.57 7.18 5.99
N VAL A 30 -0.71 5.85 5.85
CA VAL A 30 -1.76 5.22 5.01
C VAL A 30 -3.16 5.66 5.44
N TYR A 31 -3.43 5.66 6.74
CA TYR A 31 -4.75 5.97 7.30
C TYR A 31 -4.95 7.45 7.62
N SER A 32 -3.98 8.30 7.27
CA SER A 32 -4.13 9.75 7.43
C SER A 32 -5.08 10.31 6.36
N ASP A 33 -5.74 11.43 6.65
CA ASP A 33 -6.56 12.14 5.66
C ASP A 33 -5.74 13.02 4.71
N ASN A 34 -4.41 13.09 4.90
CA ASN A 34 -3.54 13.92 4.08
C ASN A 34 -3.03 13.14 2.86
N PRO A 35 -3.35 13.57 1.62
CA PRO A 35 -2.94 12.87 0.40
C PRO A 35 -1.42 12.79 0.23
N GLU A 36 -0.66 13.78 0.67
CA GLU A 36 0.81 13.78 0.58
C GLU A 36 1.42 12.69 1.49
N LEU A 37 0.83 12.48 2.66
CA LEU A 37 1.25 11.42 3.58
C LEU A 37 0.87 10.05 3.01
N GLN A 38 -0.31 9.92 2.40
CA GLN A 38 -0.72 8.69 1.71
C GLN A 38 0.21 8.34 0.53
N GLU A 39 0.62 9.33 -0.27
CA GLU A 39 1.57 9.13 -1.37
C GLU A 39 2.96 8.71 -0.87
N LYS A 40 3.42 9.33 0.23
CA LYS A 40 4.66 8.92 0.90
C LYS A 40 4.59 7.48 1.40
N ALA A 41 3.47 7.08 2.01
CA ALA A 41 3.26 5.71 2.44
C ALA A 41 3.24 4.73 1.27
N TYR A 42 2.58 5.08 0.16
CA TYR A 42 2.53 4.26 -1.05
C TYR A 42 3.94 4.06 -1.64
N THR A 43 4.73 5.13 -1.72
CA THR A 43 6.13 5.07 -2.17
C THR A 43 6.96 4.14 -1.29
N GLN A 44 6.77 4.22 0.02
CA GLN A 44 7.44 3.33 0.97
C GLN A 44 7.04 1.86 0.79
N MET A 45 5.76 1.57 0.53
CA MET A 45 5.29 0.21 0.19
C MET A 45 5.87 -0.31 -1.13
N CYS A 46 6.04 0.55 -2.15
CA CYS A 46 6.75 0.19 -3.37
C CYS A 46 8.21 -0.19 -3.09
N ILE A 47 8.90 0.54 -2.21
CA ILE A 47 10.26 0.21 -1.77
C ILE A 47 10.26 -1.18 -1.09
N TRP A 48 9.30 -1.45 -0.21
CA TRP A 48 9.13 -2.78 0.39
C TRP A 48 8.95 -3.87 -0.66
N LYS A 49 8.13 -3.64 -1.69
CA LYS A 49 7.88 -4.59 -2.80
C LYS A 49 9.14 -4.90 -3.61
N THR A 50 10.00 -3.90 -3.84
CA THR A 50 11.30 -4.13 -4.52
C THR A 50 12.28 -4.95 -3.67
N ARG A 51 12.20 -4.85 -2.33
CA ARG A 51 13.06 -5.59 -1.40
C ARG A 51 12.59 -7.01 -1.18
N PHE A 52 11.28 -7.23 -1.21
CA PHE A 52 10.62 -8.48 -0.90
C PHE A 52 9.39 -8.63 -1.82
N PRO A 53 9.50 -9.39 -2.92
CA PRO A 53 8.42 -9.52 -3.91
C PRO A 53 7.12 -10.08 -3.30
N ASP A 54 7.24 -11.03 -2.38
CA ASP A 54 6.11 -11.72 -1.74
C ASP A 54 5.66 -11.00 -0.46
N LEU A 55 5.23 -9.75 -0.59
CA LEU A 55 4.77 -8.96 0.55
C LEU A 55 3.65 -9.66 1.34
N PRO A 56 3.54 -9.44 2.67
CA PRO A 56 2.41 -9.93 3.43
C PRO A 56 1.11 -9.47 2.81
N LEU A 57 0.14 -10.38 2.71
CA LEU A 57 -1.08 -10.16 1.94
C LEU A 57 -1.83 -8.87 2.31
N GLY A 58 -1.95 -8.60 3.61
CA GLY A 58 -2.60 -7.38 4.10
C GLY A 58 -1.93 -6.10 3.58
N VAL A 59 -0.59 -6.11 3.41
CA VAL A 59 0.16 -4.99 2.85
C VAL A 59 -0.14 -4.84 1.35
N GLU A 60 -0.15 -5.93 0.57
CA GLU A 60 -0.46 -5.86 -0.86
C GLU A 60 -1.90 -5.40 -1.15
N CYS A 61 -2.85 -5.89 -0.37
CA CYS A 61 -4.24 -5.49 -0.48
C CYS A 61 -4.42 -4.01 -0.13
N THR A 62 -3.82 -3.56 0.98
CA THR A 62 -3.85 -2.16 1.40
C THR A 62 -3.20 -1.25 0.35
N MET A 63 -2.05 -1.66 -0.19
CA MET A 63 -1.33 -0.95 -1.24
C MET A 63 -2.19 -0.83 -2.51
N SER A 64 -2.93 -1.86 -2.88
CA SER A 64 -3.83 -1.85 -4.04
C SER A 64 -4.98 -0.86 -3.86
N VAL A 65 -5.63 -0.84 -2.69
CA VAL A 65 -6.72 0.11 -2.39
C VAL A 65 -6.20 1.55 -2.30
N LEU A 66 -5.05 1.75 -1.66
CA LEU A 66 -4.41 3.06 -1.53
C LEU A 66 -4.04 3.66 -2.89
N HIS A 67 -3.54 2.83 -3.82
CA HIS A 67 -3.26 3.27 -5.19
C HIS A 67 -4.51 3.83 -5.88
N VAL A 68 -5.64 3.12 -5.81
CA VAL A 68 -6.88 3.62 -6.44
C VAL A 68 -7.36 4.91 -5.80
N ARG A 69 -7.24 5.04 -4.47
CA ARG A 69 -7.55 6.28 -3.75
C ARG A 69 -6.69 7.46 -4.22
N LEU A 70 -5.40 7.25 -4.45
CA LEU A 70 -4.51 8.29 -4.97
C LEU A 70 -4.88 8.70 -6.41
N CYS A 71 -5.21 7.75 -7.27
CA CYS A 71 -5.70 8.03 -8.63
C CYS A 71 -7.00 8.85 -8.62
N ASP A 72 -7.92 8.51 -7.71
CA ASP A 72 -9.19 9.21 -7.51
C ASP A 72 -8.97 10.67 -7.10
N LYS A 73 -8.06 10.91 -6.15
CA LYS A 73 -7.68 12.26 -5.71
C LYS A 73 -7.00 13.08 -6.81
N GLN A 74 -6.17 12.45 -7.64
CA GLN A 74 -5.56 13.12 -8.79
C GLN A 74 -6.61 13.50 -9.85
N ALA A 75 -7.66 12.69 -10.01
CA ALA A 75 -8.78 13.01 -10.89
C ALA A 75 -9.68 14.15 -10.34
N GLU A 76 -9.72 14.39 -9.03
CA GLU A 76 -10.44 15.54 -8.48
C GLU A 76 -9.69 16.88 -8.64
N GLY A 77 -8.35 16.84 -8.65
CA GLY A 77 -7.50 18.04 -8.62
C GLY A 77 -7.13 18.64 -9.97
N ASP A 78 -6.98 17.82 -11.02
CA ASP A 78 -6.59 18.28 -12.36
C ASP A 78 -7.83 18.39 -13.27
N GLY A 79 -8.14 19.61 -13.74
CA GLY A 79 -9.23 19.88 -14.70
C GLY A 79 -9.09 19.16 -16.06
N ALA A 80 -8.01 18.42 -16.26
CA ALA A 80 -7.76 17.47 -17.34
C ALA A 80 -7.30 16.15 -16.73
N THR A 81 -8.24 15.36 -16.22
CA THR A 81 -7.97 14.09 -15.54
C THR A 81 -7.39 13.05 -16.50
N PRO A 82 -6.30 12.33 -16.15
CA PRO A 82 -5.87 11.16 -16.93
C PRO A 82 -6.79 9.95 -16.77
N TYR A 83 -7.62 9.91 -15.72
CA TYR A 83 -8.53 8.81 -15.42
C TYR A 83 -9.98 9.23 -15.56
N GLN A 84 -10.73 8.59 -16.45
CA GLN A 84 -12.17 8.77 -16.54
C GLN A 84 -12.85 8.00 -15.40
N HIS A 85 -14.09 8.37 -15.07
CA HIS A 85 -14.90 7.67 -14.07
C HIS A 85 -14.95 6.14 -14.26
N ARG A 86 -14.95 5.67 -15.52
CA ARG A 86 -14.91 4.23 -15.85
C ARG A 86 -13.59 3.57 -15.45
N ASP A 87 -12.46 4.26 -15.61
CA ASP A 87 -11.15 3.72 -15.25
C ASP A 87 -11.05 3.56 -13.74
N LEU A 88 -11.54 4.53 -12.97
CA LEU A 88 -11.62 4.45 -11.51
C LEU A 88 -12.52 3.30 -11.06
N GLN A 89 -13.69 3.12 -11.69
CA GLN A 89 -14.56 1.97 -11.40
C GLN A 89 -13.85 0.63 -11.62
N LEU A 90 -13.13 0.49 -12.74
CA LEU A 90 -12.36 -0.73 -13.05
C LEU A 90 -11.22 -0.94 -12.06
N LEU A 91 -10.50 0.11 -11.68
CA LEU A 91 -9.43 0.06 -10.69
C LEU A 91 -9.94 -0.39 -9.32
N TYR A 92 -11.03 0.22 -8.82
CA TYR A 92 -11.64 -0.17 -7.56
C TYR A 92 -12.15 -1.62 -7.61
N SER A 93 -12.85 -1.99 -8.68
CA SER A 93 -13.35 -3.37 -8.86
C SER A 93 -12.21 -4.38 -8.82
N THR A 94 -11.09 -4.07 -9.49
CA THR A 94 -9.92 -4.95 -9.52
C THR A 94 -9.25 -5.06 -8.14
N ALA A 95 -9.10 -3.94 -7.42
CA ALA A 95 -8.52 -3.93 -6.08
C ALA A 95 -9.37 -4.76 -5.10
N VAL A 96 -10.69 -4.58 -5.12
CA VAL A 96 -11.63 -5.34 -4.28
C VAL A 96 -11.61 -6.83 -4.64
N MET A 97 -11.66 -7.18 -5.92
CA MET A 97 -11.61 -8.58 -6.35
C MET A 97 -10.30 -9.27 -5.95
N ARG A 98 -9.15 -8.58 -6.05
CA ARG A 98 -7.87 -9.12 -5.57
C ARG A 98 -7.90 -9.37 -4.07
N PHE A 99 -8.39 -8.42 -3.29
CA PHE A 99 -8.54 -8.59 -1.84
C PHE A 99 -9.43 -9.79 -1.50
N LEU A 100 -10.60 -9.91 -2.13
CA LEU A 100 -11.54 -11.00 -1.88
C LEU A 100 -10.99 -12.37 -2.32
N ASN A 101 -10.24 -12.43 -3.42
CA ASN A 101 -9.68 -13.70 -3.92
C ASN A 101 -8.51 -14.21 -3.10
N GLN A 102 -7.89 -13.35 -2.29
CA GLN A 102 -6.71 -13.69 -1.51
C GLN A 102 -7.01 -13.88 -0.01
N LEU A 103 -8.20 -13.45 0.45
CA LEU A 103 -8.76 -13.76 1.77
C LEU A 103 -9.07 -15.26 1.92
#